data_AF-A0A0W0YQD0-F1
#
_entry.id   AF-A0A0W0YQD0-F1
#
_cell.length_a   1.000
_cell.length_b   1.000
_cell.length_c   1.000
_cell.angle_alpha   90.00
_cell.angle_beta   90.00
_cell.angle_gamma   90.00
#
_symmetry.space_group_name_H-M   'P 1'
#
loop_
_entity.id
_entity.type
_entity.pdbx_description
1 polymer ?
#
loop_
_entity_poly.entity_id
_entity_poly.type
_entity_poly.pdbx_seq_one_letter_code
_entity_poly.pdbx_strand_id
1 'polypeptide(L)'
;MGKRAQAEMKSFMLGEKRRLEVIEQFKKCESYEEFSKSLKKYEEKKGKKFFIISSKLTEYHVQRLIKLDEEISLLKAQLKKQYPSSAEQVKLQQIQEHLMSEPQNLDGDKVVLAQKIPNMELGEGSYEGSRQKIVDNITWSSEEENLLDLRTKRERETHLLQVKVHLRTFKLKQEELEAKYEENRNKGNQAQADKYQKASEAAKSIYNEISRLAKQYINDGNLDAFKCDSQSILKEDNDNVKILQEHRGWKAFLANLAALIFTVGFAQAGYSLYKGQFSWLKPATDTGKKVEDLCTSINAIAVTV
;
A
#
# COMPACT_ATOMS: atom_id res chain seq x y z
N MET A 1 -16.85 -14.02 35.79
CA MET A 1 -16.85 -13.58 34.37
C MET A 1 -18.25 -13.71 33.80
N GLY A 2 -18.76 -12.71 33.08
CA GLY A 2 -20.07 -12.82 32.41
C GLY A 2 -20.06 -13.81 31.24
N LYS A 3 -21.23 -14.38 30.90
CA LYS A 3 -21.40 -15.33 29.78
C LYS A 3 -20.81 -14.82 28.45
N ARG A 4 -20.87 -13.49 28.23
CA ARG A 4 -20.31 -12.83 27.06
C ARG A 4 -18.77 -12.90 27.00
N ALA A 5 -18.10 -12.61 28.12
CA ALA A 5 -16.63 -12.69 28.20
C ALA A 5 -16.13 -14.13 28.04
N GLN A 6 -16.86 -15.12 28.55
CA GLN A 6 -16.52 -16.53 28.35
C GLN A 6 -16.65 -16.95 26.88
N ALA A 7 -17.70 -16.51 26.18
CA ALA A 7 -17.88 -16.81 24.76
C ALA A 7 -16.81 -16.14 23.88
N GLU A 8 -16.42 -14.91 24.23
CA GLU A 8 -15.32 -14.20 23.58
C GLU A 8 -14.00 -14.95 23.76
N MET A 9 -13.61 -15.24 25.01
CA MET A 9 -12.36 -15.94 25.31
C MET A 9 -12.30 -17.32 24.63
N LYS A 10 -13.39 -18.08 24.65
CA LYS A 10 -13.47 -19.36 23.93
C LYS A 10 -13.24 -19.19 22.42
N SER A 11 -13.79 -18.14 21.83
CA SER A 11 -13.62 -17.84 20.41
C SER A 11 -12.17 -17.45 20.09
N PHE A 12 -11.55 -16.62 20.94
CA PHE A 12 -10.15 -16.24 20.84
C PHE A 12 -9.23 -17.45 20.96
N MET A 13 -9.33 -18.23 22.04
CA MET A 13 -8.50 -19.41 22.28
C MET A 13 -8.60 -20.44 21.15
N LEU A 14 -9.81 -20.62 20.58
CA LEU A 14 -9.99 -21.50 19.42
C LEU A 14 -9.28 -20.95 18.17
N GLY A 15 -9.38 -19.65 17.93
CA GLY A 15 -8.70 -18.98 16.83
C GLY A 15 -7.18 -18.99 16.95
N GLU A 16 -6.65 -18.82 18.16
CA GLU A 16 -5.22 -18.87 18.47
C GLU A 16 -4.68 -20.30 18.32
N LYS A 17 -5.32 -21.28 18.97
CA LYS A 17 -4.93 -22.70 18.90
C LYS A 17 -4.81 -23.18 17.45
N ARG A 18 -5.80 -22.85 16.61
CA ARG A 18 -5.82 -23.24 15.19
C ARG A 18 -4.66 -22.65 14.38
N ARG A 19 -4.24 -21.42 14.67
CA ARG A 19 -3.11 -20.78 14.00
C ARG A 19 -1.78 -21.39 14.44
N LEU A 20 -1.65 -21.63 15.75
CA LEU A 20 -0.49 -22.32 16.31
C LEU A 20 -0.33 -23.74 15.73
N GLU A 21 -1.42 -24.49 15.58
CA GLU A 21 -1.40 -25.81 14.92
C GLU A 21 -0.89 -25.73 13.47
N VAL A 22 -1.26 -24.69 12.72
CA VAL A 22 -0.77 -24.48 11.34
C VAL A 22 0.70 -24.11 11.33
N ILE A 23 1.12 -23.20 12.22
CA ILE A 23 2.52 -22.82 12.40
C ILE A 23 3.37 -24.05 12.72
N GLU A 24 2.90 -24.91 13.62
CA GLU A 24 3.59 -26.15 13.99
C GLU A 24 3.66 -27.14 12.81
N GLN A 25 2.58 -27.29 12.04
CA GLN A 25 2.58 -28.11 10.83
C GLN A 25 3.60 -27.60 9.81
N PHE A 26 3.64 -26.29 9.57
CA PHE A 26 4.60 -25.68 8.64
C PHE A 26 6.04 -25.85 9.12
N LYS A 27 6.31 -25.69 10.42
CA LYS A 27 7.66 -25.90 11.00
C LYS A 27 8.14 -27.35 10.90
N LYS A 28 7.22 -28.32 10.80
CA LYS A 28 7.51 -29.76 10.68
C LYS A 28 7.54 -30.26 9.23
N CYS A 29 7.30 -29.40 8.22
CA CYS A 29 7.33 -29.83 6.83
C CYS A 29 8.77 -30.07 6.35
N GLU A 30 9.04 -31.31 5.91
CA GLU A 30 10.35 -31.72 5.39
C GLU A 30 10.36 -31.87 3.86
N SER A 31 9.18 -31.73 3.23
CA SER A 31 9.01 -31.93 1.79
C SER A 31 7.97 -30.99 1.18
N TYR A 32 8.03 -30.85 -0.16
CA TYR A 32 7.05 -30.08 -0.93
C TYR A 32 5.64 -30.70 -0.85
N GLU A 33 5.54 -32.03 -0.88
CA GLU A 33 4.27 -32.75 -0.84
C GLU A 33 3.54 -32.50 0.48
N GLU A 34 4.25 -32.53 1.60
CA GLU A 34 3.70 -32.21 2.91
C GLU A 34 3.30 -30.75 3.04
N PHE A 35 4.14 -29.84 2.55
CA PHE A 35 3.84 -28.42 2.53
C PHE A 35 2.59 -28.14 1.69
N SER A 36 2.49 -28.70 0.48
CA SER A 36 1.35 -28.55 -0.43
C SER A 36 0.05 -29.08 0.17
N LYS A 37 0.09 -30.28 0.79
CA LYS A 37 -1.06 -30.85 1.50
C LYS A 37 -1.51 -29.97 2.66
N SER A 38 -0.57 -29.51 3.48
CA SER A 38 -0.84 -28.65 4.63
C SER A 38 -1.39 -27.30 4.20
N LEU A 39 -0.84 -26.71 3.14
CA LEU A 39 -1.28 -25.45 2.56
C LEU A 39 -2.69 -25.55 1.99
N LYS A 40 -3.00 -26.61 1.25
CA LYS A 40 -4.35 -26.84 0.72
C LYS A 40 -5.38 -26.96 1.86
N LYS A 41 -5.05 -27.72 2.90
CA LYS A 41 -5.89 -27.87 4.10
C LYS A 41 -6.09 -26.54 4.82
N TYR A 42 -5.07 -25.69 4.87
CA TYR A 42 -5.14 -24.35 5.44
C TYR A 42 -6.08 -23.44 4.63
N GLU A 43 -5.93 -23.36 3.31
CA GLU A 43 -6.76 -22.50 2.44
C GLU A 43 -8.24 -22.96 2.43
N GLU A 44 -8.50 -24.27 2.41
CA GLU A 44 -9.86 -24.82 2.52
C GLU A 44 -10.52 -24.46 3.84
N LYS A 45 -9.75 -24.51 4.95
CA LYS A 45 -10.22 -24.12 6.27
C LYS A 45 -10.47 -22.62 6.36
N LYS A 46 -9.59 -21.81 5.75
CA LYS A 46 -9.64 -20.34 5.77
C LYS A 46 -10.97 -19.78 5.30
N GLY A 47 -11.50 -20.31 4.19
CA GLY A 47 -12.80 -19.88 3.63
C GLY A 47 -14.03 -20.27 4.47
N LYS A 48 -13.96 -21.34 5.29
CA LYS A 48 -15.14 -21.94 5.96
C LYS A 48 -15.30 -21.54 7.42
N LYS A 49 -15.07 -20.26 7.78
CA LYS A 49 -15.20 -19.70 9.14
C LYS A 49 -13.97 -19.83 10.06
N PHE A 50 -12.78 -20.20 9.55
CA PHE A 50 -11.56 -20.23 10.40
C PHE A 50 -11.11 -18.83 10.87
N PHE A 51 -11.37 -17.80 10.07
CA PHE A 51 -10.88 -16.44 10.30
C PHE A 51 -11.99 -15.44 10.60
N ILE A 52 -13.22 -15.90 10.88
CA ILE A 52 -14.27 -14.98 11.32
C ILE A 52 -13.91 -14.56 12.74
N ILE A 53 -13.13 -13.48 12.81
CA ILE A 53 -12.92 -12.68 14.01
C ILE A 53 -14.32 -12.21 14.40
N SER A 54 -14.85 -12.77 15.50
CA SER A 54 -16.08 -12.24 16.07
C SER A 54 -15.86 -10.74 16.30
N SER A 55 -16.81 -9.90 15.90
CA SER A 55 -16.80 -8.44 16.15
C SER A 55 -16.75 -8.06 17.64
N LYS A 56 -16.70 -9.06 18.52
CA LYS A 56 -16.69 -8.94 19.97
C LYS A 56 -15.32 -9.23 20.61
N LEU A 57 -14.27 -9.53 19.84
CA LEU A 57 -12.92 -9.69 20.39
C LEU A 57 -12.37 -8.35 20.87
N THR A 58 -11.69 -8.34 22.02
CA THR A 58 -10.87 -7.20 22.44
C THR A 58 -9.77 -6.87 21.42
N GLU A 59 -9.28 -5.62 21.46
CA GLU A 59 -8.17 -5.17 20.62
C GLU A 59 -6.93 -6.05 20.78
N TYR A 60 -6.60 -6.44 22.02
CA TYR A 60 -5.49 -7.35 22.30
C TYR A 60 -5.63 -8.69 21.56
N HIS A 61 -6.81 -9.32 21.63
CA HIS A 61 -7.09 -10.57 20.94
C HIS A 61 -6.92 -10.43 19.42
N VAL A 62 -7.41 -9.34 18.84
CA VAL A 62 -7.28 -9.06 17.40
C VAL A 62 -5.81 -8.91 17.01
N GLN A 63 -5.05 -8.08 17.73
CA GLN A 63 -3.62 -7.87 17.45
C GLN A 63 -2.82 -9.19 17.56
N ARG A 64 -3.11 -10.03 18.57
CA ARG A 64 -2.44 -11.32 18.72
C ARG A 64 -2.72 -12.26 17.55
N LEU A 65 -3.97 -12.33 17.08
CA LEU A 65 -4.33 -13.15 15.91
C LEU A 65 -3.68 -12.63 14.62
N ILE A 66 -3.57 -11.31 14.45
CA ILE A 66 -2.87 -10.70 13.30
C ILE A 66 -1.40 -11.11 13.27
N LYS A 67 -0.69 -11.03 14.40
CA LYS A 67 0.72 -11.43 14.49
C LYS A 67 0.94 -12.90 14.11
N LEU A 68 0.02 -13.78 14.48
CA LEU A 68 0.07 -15.19 14.09
C LEU A 68 -0.19 -15.38 12.58
N ASP A 69 -1.06 -14.57 11.99
CA ASP A 69 -1.34 -14.60 10.55
C ASP A 69 -0.12 -14.10 9.72
N GLU A 70 0.62 -13.13 10.26
CA GLU A 70 1.91 -12.68 9.72
C GLU A 70 2.98 -13.79 9.80
N GLU A 71 3.10 -14.48 10.93
CA GLU A 71 4.05 -15.61 11.08
C GLU A 71 3.74 -16.75 10.09
N ILE A 72 2.46 -17.12 9.93
CA ILE A 72 2.03 -18.12 8.93
C ILE A 72 2.42 -17.67 7.52
N SER A 73 2.24 -16.40 7.20
CA SER A 73 2.55 -15.85 5.88
C SER A 73 4.06 -15.88 5.60
N LEU A 74 4.87 -15.56 6.61
CA LEU A 74 6.33 -15.61 6.53
C LEU A 74 6.84 -17.05 6.36
N LEU A 75 6.33 -18.00 7.16
CA LEU A 75 6.66 -19.42 7.03
C LEU A 75 6.27 -19.97 5.66
N LYS A 76 5.09 -19.61 5.15
CA LYS A 76 4.64 -19.99 3.80
C LYS A 76 5.62 -19.52 2.73
N ALA A 77 6.12 -18.28 2.85
CA ALA A 77 7.10 -17.74 1.91
C ALA A 77 8.47 -18.44 2.02
N GLN A 78 8.94 -18.74 3.23
CA GLN A 78 10.18 -19.47 3.46
C GLN A 78 10.11 -20.90 2.90
N LEU A 79 9.06 -21.65 3.23
CA LEU A 79 8.87 -23.02 2.74
C LEU A 79 8.74 -23.06 1.22
N LYS A 80 8.09 -22.07 0.60
CA LYS A 80 8.02 -22.01 -0.87
C LYS A 80 9.40 -21.82 -1.52
N LYS A 81 10.31 -21.09 -0.86
CA LYS A 81 11.70 -20.94 -1.33
C LYS A 81 12.51 -22.22 -1.12
N GLN A 82 12.31 -22.88 0.02
CA GLN A 82 13.04 -24.11 0.36
C GLN A 82 12.60 -25.31 -0.49
N TYR A 83 11.30 -25.39 -0.78
CA TYR A 83 10.68 -26.45 -1.56
C TYR A 83 9.98 -25.84 -2.79
N PRO A 84 10.73 -25.47 -3.84
CA PRO A 84 10.15 -24.95 -5.07
C PRO A 84 9.27 -26.01 -5.73
N SER A 85 8.19 -25.57 -6.38
CA SER A 85 7.28 -26.48 -7.09
C SER A 85 8.01 -27.22 -8.22
N SER A 86 7.60 -28.45 -8.55
CA SER A 86 8.14 -29.17 -9.71
C SER A 86 8.12 -28.33 -11.00
N ALA A 87 7.07 -27.53 -11.22
CA ALA A 87 7.01 -26.61 -12.36
C ALA A 87 8.04 -25.46 -12.26
N GLU A 88 8.37 -24.99 -11.07
CA GLU A 88 9.42 -23.99 -10.84
C GLU A 88 10.82 -24.62 -11.00
N GLN A 89 11.00 -25.87 -10.58
CA GLN A 89 12.25 -26.62 -10.78
C GLN A 89 12.56 -26.86 -12.26
N VAL A 90 11.54 -27.22 -13.06
CA VAL A 90 11.71 -27.37 -14.52
C VAL A 90 12.12 -26.05 -15.17
N LYS A 91 11.54 -24.92 -14.76
CA LYS A 91 11.95 -23.60 -15.25
C LYS A 91 13.40 -23.26 -14.87
N LEU A 92 13.79 -23.55 -13.62
CA LEU A 92 15.16 -23.30 -13.16
C LEU A 92 16.18 -24.18 -13.91
N GLN A 93 15.84 -25.44 -14.20
CA GLN A 93 16.68 -26.32 -15.01
C GLN A 93 16.80 -25.81 -16.45
N GLN A 94 15.71 -25.36 -17.06
CA GLN A 94 15.75 -24.77 -18.42
C GLN A 94 16.61 -23.50 -18.48
N ILE A 95 16.55 -22.64 -17.46
CA ILE A 95 17.41 -21.45 -17.36
C ILE A 95 18.88 -21.87 -17.22
N GLN A 96 19.17 -22.86 -16.38
CA GLN A 96 20.53 -23.36 -16.19
C GLN A 96 21.08 -24.03 -17.46
N GLU A 97 20.29 -24.82 -18.18
CA GLU A 97 20.66 -25.41 -19.46
C GLU A 97 20.93 -24.34 -20.51
N HIS A 98 20.11 -23.28 -20.55
CA HIS A 98 20.32 -22.17 -21.48
C HIS A 98 21.62 -21.40 -21.19
N LEU A 99 21.93 -21.15 -19.91
CA LEU A 99 23.19 -20.50 -19.52
C LEU A 99 24.43 -21.36 -19.82
N MET A 100 24.28 -22.70 -19.80
CA MET A 100 25.37 -23.64 -20.13
C MET A 100 25.53 -23.88 -21.63
N SER A 101 24.51 -23.58 -22.44
CA SER A 101 24.53 -23.80 -23.88
C SER A 101 24.80 -22.53 -24.70
N GLU A 102 25.04 -21.39 -24.05
CA GLU A 102 25.52 -20.17 -24.71
C GLU A 102 27.00 -20.35 -25.12
N PRO A 103 27.30 -20.49 -26.42
CA PRO A 103 28.66 -20.71 -26.86
C PRO A 103 29.48 -19.44 -26.63
N GLN A 104 30.53 -19.55 -25.81
CA GLN A 104 31.57 -18.54 -25.71
C GLN A 104 32.34 -18.48 -27.03
N ASN A 105 31.79 -17.80 -28.03
CA ASN A 105 32.55 -17.30 -29.17
C ASN A 105 33.40 -16.13 -28.69
N LEU A 106 34.49 -16.47 -27.99
CA LEU A 106 35.65 -15.59 -27.82
C LEU A 106 36.40 -15.58 -29.16
N ASP A 107 35.81 -14.93 -30.16
CA ASP A 107 36.59 -14.51 -31.33
C ASP A 107 37.32 -13.24 -30.93
N GLY A 108 38.61 -13.42 -30.66
CA GLY A 108 39.50 -12.31 -30.39
C GLY A 108 39.81 -11.59 -31.68
N ASP A 109 39.38 -10.34 -31.83
CA ASP A 109 40.21 -9.36 -32.49
C ASP A 109 39.82 -7.89 -32.23
N LYS A 110 40.87 -7.11 -31.92
CA LYS A 110 41.02 -5.66 -32.11
C LYS A 110 40.11 -4.69 -31.36
N VAL A 111 40.65 -4.25 -30.21
CA VAL A 111 40.54 -2.88 -29.73
C VAL A 111 41.26 -1.94 -30.73
N VAL A 112 40.50 -1.10 -31.43
CA VAL A 112 41.04 0.10 -32.08
C VAL A 112 40.43 1.32 -31.43
N LEU A 113 41.28 2.02 -30.68
CA LEU A 113 41.06 3.35 -30.15
C LEU A 113 41.09 4.34 -31.33
N ALA A 114 40.01 5.08 -31.56
CA ALA A 114 40.03 6.22 -32.47
C ALA A 114 39.20 7.38 -31.90
N GLN A 115 39.90 8.34 -31.30
CA GLN A 115 39.46 9.72 -31.20
C GLN A 115 39.41 10.33 -32.61
N LYS A 116 38.27 10.89 -33.02
CA LYS A 116 38.21 12.10 -33.85
C LYS A 116 36.80 12.69 -33.89
N ILE A 117 36.67 13.89 -33.32
CA ILE A 117 35.67 14.91 -33.70
C ILE A 117 36.33 15.69 -34.87
N PRO A 118 35.63 16.01 -36.00
CA PRO A 118 34.89 17.29 -36.09
C PRO A 118 33.65 17.35 -37.01
N ASN A 119 32.74 18.25 -36.60
CA ASN A 119 31.86 19.15 -37.36
C ASN A 119 31.05 18.69 -38.60
N MET A 120 29.72 18.82 -38.44
CA MET A 120 28.81 19.74 -39.17
C MET A 120 28.95 19.84 -40.71
N GLU A 121 28.00 19.26 -41.45
CA GLU A 121 27.18 19.99 -42.44
C GLU A 121 26.02 19.14 -43.00
N LEU A 122 24.94 19.86 -43.36
CA LEU A 122 23.72 19.40 -44.02
C LEU A 122 23.99 18.80 -45.40
N GLY A 123 23.22 17.78 -45.78
CA GLY A 123 23.10 17.33 -47.17
C GLY A 123 22.01 16.28 -47.33
N GLU A 124 20.88 16.69 -47.93
CA GLU A 124 19.85 15.79 -48.44
C GLU A 124 20.42 14.89 -49.54
N GLY A 125 20.06 13.60 -49.53
CA GLY A 125 20.48 12.66 -50.57
C GLY A 125 19.87 11.27 -50.37
N SER A 126 18.79 11.01 -51.09
CA SER A 126 18.18 9.70 -51.31
C SER A 126 19.18 8.68 -51.89
N TYR A 127 19.23 7.46 -51.34
CA TYR A 127 19.38 6.24 -52.13
C TYR A 127 19.03 4.96 -51.34
N GLU A 128 18.30 4.06 -51.99
CA GLU A 128 17.93 2.71 -51.55
C GLU A 128 19.12 1.73 -51.60
N GLY A 129 19.17 0.77 -50.68
CA GLY A 129 20.15 -0.31 -50.72
C GLY A 129 20.05 -1.31 -49.57
N SER A 130 19.25 -2.35 -49.78
CA SER A 130 19.12 -3.55 -48.95
C SER A 130 20.45 -4.16 -48.48
N ARG A 131 20.52 -4.51 -47.19
CA ARG A 131 21.22 -5.71 -46.70
C ARG A 131 20.68 -6.12 -45.32
N GLN A 132 19.95 -7.24 -45.31
CA GLN A 132 19.62 -8.01 -44.11
C GLN A 132 20.89 -8.34 -43.34
N LYS A 133 20.98 -7.84 -42.10
CA LYS A 133 21.67 -8.53 -41.01
C LYS A 133 20.59 -8.91 -40.01
N ILE A 134 20.41 -10.21 -39.85
CA ILE A 134 19.63 -10.81 -38.78
C ILE A 134 20.40 -10.46 -37.50
N VAL A 135 19.87 -9.48 -36.76
CA VAL A 135 20.30 -9.15 -35.42
C VAL A 135 19.35 -9.92 -34.51
N ASP A 136 19.78 -11.11 -34.08
CA ASP A 136 19.12 -11.82 -32.98
C ASP A 136 19.44 -11.07 -31.69
N ASN A 137 18.72 -9.96 -31.50
CA ASN A 137 18.70 -9.23 -30.24
C ASN A 137 17.78 -10.03 -29.30
N ILE A 138 18.40 -10.95 -28.55
CA ILE A 138 17.73 -11.78 -27.55
C ILE A 138 17.01 -10.83 -26.58
N THR A 139 15.69 -10.77 -26.76
CA THR A 139 14.76 -9.97 -25.98
C THR A 139 14.55 -10.68 -24.64
N TRP A 140 15.51 -10.51 -23.74
CA TRP A 140 15.56 -11.15 -22.41
C TRP A 140 15.40 -10.17 -21.24
N SER A 141 14.68 -9.07 -21.44
CA SER A 141 14.54 -8.02 -20.41
C SER A 141 13.18 -7.35 -20.45
N SER A 142 12.10 -8.09 -20.13
CA SER A 142 10.75 -7.50 -19.96
C SER A 142 9.95 -8.15 -18.83
N GLU A 143 10.16 -9.45 -18.56
CA GLU A 143 9.39 -10.13 -17.50
C GLU A 143 9.92 -9.85 -16.08
N GLU A 144 11.23 -9.65 -15.90
CA GLU A 144 11.82 -9.36 -14.58
C GLU A 144 11.56 -7.92 -14.11
N GLU A 145 11.55 -6.93 -15.01
CA GLU A 145 11.20 -5.55 -14.68
C GLU A 145 9.74 -5.42 -14.19
N ASN A 146 8.83 -6.19 -14.80
CA ASN A 146 7.42 -6.23 -14.37
C ASN A 146 7.23 -6.85 -12.97
N LEU A 147 8.08 -7.81 -12.57
CA LEU A 147 7.99 -8.45 -11.26
C LEU A 147 8.50 -7.53 -10.14
N LEU A 148 9.59 -6.79 -10.38
CA LEU A 148 10.11 -5.79 -9.45
C LEU A 148 9.10 -4.64 -9.25
N ASP A 149 8.44 -4.20 -10.32
CA ASP A 149 7.40 -3.17 -10.27
C ASP A 149 6.21 -3.58 -9.36
N LEU A 150 5.74 -4.84 -9.47
CA LEU A 150 4.66 -5.39 -8.65
C LEU A 150 4.95 -5.41 -7.14
N ARG A 151 6.19 -5.71 -6.75
CA ARG A 151 6.59 -5.74 -5.34
C ARG A 151 6.64 -4.33 -4.76
N THR A 152 7.26 -3.41 -5.49
CA THR A 152 7.39 -2.00 -5.10
C THR A 152 6.02 -1.33 -4.97
N LYS A 153 5.09 -1.64 -5.89
CA LYS A 153 3.69 -1.22 -5.81
C LYS A 153 3.01 -1.69 -4.52
N ARG A 154 3.15 -2.97 -4.14
CA ARG A 154 2.58 -3.50 -2.88
C ARG A 154 3.13 -2.81 -1.64
N GLU A 155 4.42 -2.50 -1.62
CA GLU A 155 5.05 -1.77 -0.50
C GLU A 155 4.46 -0.34 -0.39
N ARG A 156 4.34 0.37 -1.52
CA ARG A 156 3.68 1.70 -1.57
C ARG A 156 2.21 1.64 -1.18
N GLU A 157 1.50 0.58 -1.56
CA GLU A 157 0.12 0.36 -1.10
C GLU A 157 0.02 0.19 0.42
N THR A 158 1.03 -0.43 1.03
CA THR A 158 1.11 -0.61 2.48
C THR A 158 1.34 0.73 3.18
N HIS A 159 2.18 1.62 2.61
CA HIS A 159 2.35 2.99 3.13
C HIS A 159 1.03 3.77 3.17
N LEU A 160 0.16 3.54 2.19
CA LEU A 160 -1.13 4.22 2.07
C LEU A 160 -2.28 3.54 2.84
N LEU A 161 -2.05 2.47 3.61
CA LEU A 161 -3.14 1.72 4.22
C LEU A 161 -4.03 2.61 5.12
N GLN A 162 -3.41 3.41 5.99
CA GLN A 162 -4.14 4.32 6.90
C GLN A 162 -4.85 5.46 6.14
N VAL A 163 -4.21 5.98 5.09
CA VAL A 163 -4.81 6.99 4.20
C VAL A 163 -6.03 6.41 3.48
N LYS A 164 -5.94 5.19 2.94
CA LYS A 164 -7.05 4.48 2.29
C LYS A 164 -8.23 4.27 3.26
N VAL A 165 -7.96 3.96 4.53
CA VAL A 165 -9.01 3.86 5.57
C VAL A 165 -9.68 5.22 5.78
N HIS A 166 -8.91 6.30 5.92
CA HIS A 166 -9.47 7.64 6.10
C HIS A 166 -10.23 8.14 4.88
N LEU A 167 -9.77 7.82 3.66
CA LEU A 167 -10.50 8.13 2.43
C LEU A 167 -11.85 7.40 2.35
N ARG A 168 -11.96 6.17 2.85
CA ARG A 168 -13.26 5.49 2.98
C ARG A 168 -14.19 6.23 3.94
N THR A 169 -13.68 6.63 5.11
CA THR A 169 -14.45 7.45 6.06
C THR A 169 -14.83 8.80 5.46
N PHE A 170 -13.94 9.41 4.66
CA PHE A 170 -14.20 10.66 3.95
C PHE A 170 -15.38 10.48 3.01
N LYS A 171 -15.37 9.41 2.21
CA LYS A 171 -16.46 9.09 1.28
C LYS A 171 -17.80 8.90 2.00
N LEU A 172 -17.82 8.16 3.11
CA LEU A 172 -19.04 8.01 3.91
C LEU A 172 -19.58 9.35 4.42
N LYS A 173 -18.70 10.25 4.90
CA LYS A 173 -19.10 11.61 5.31
C LYS A 173 -19.60 12.47 4.15
N GLN A 174 -19.07 12.29 2.95
CA GLN A 174 -19.57 12.94 1.74
C GLN A 174 -20.99 12.44 1.42
N GLU A 175 -21.22 11.13 1.47
CA GLU A 175 -22.54 10.50 1.28
C GLU A 175 -23.55 10.98 2.35
N GLU A 176 -23.12 11.20 3.59
CA GLU A 176 -23.96 11.80 4.64
C GLU A 176 -24.39 13.25 4.33
N LEU A 177 -23.52 14.05 3.71
CA LEU A 177 -23.88 15.41 3.27
C LEU A 177 -24.91 15.35 2.12
N GLU A 178 -24.73 14.42 1.19
CA GLU A 178 -25.65 14.19 0.07
C GLU A 178 -27.03 13.73 0.57
N ALA A 179 -27.08 12.82 1.54
CA ALA A 179 -28.34 12.40 2.17
C ALA A 179 -29.05 13.58 2.87
N LYS A 180 -28.31 14.46 3.55
CA LYS A 180 -28.87 15.67 4.18
C LYS A 180 -29.36 16.69 3.15
N TYR A 181 -28.71 16.79 2.00
CA TYR A 181 -29.19 17.60 0.89
C TYR A 181 -30.58 17.12 0.44
N GLU A 182 -30.73 15.83 0.13
CA GLU A 182 -32.01 15.27 -0.30
C GLU A 182 -33.10 15.40 0.78
N GLU A 183 -32.74 15.21 2.06
CA GLU A 183 -33.66 15.41 3.18
C GLU A 183 -34.19 16.85 3.25
N ASN A 184 -33.33 17.86 3.11
CA ASN A 184 -33.74 19.27 3.17
C ASN A 184 -34.51 19.70 1.92
N ARG A 185 -34.14 19.16 0.75
CA ARG A 185 -34.86 19.35 -0.50
C ARG A 185 -36.30 18.84 -0.40
N ASN A 186 -36.49 17.63 0.13
CA ASN A 186 -37.81 17.02 0.32
C ASN A 186 -38.67 17.77 1.35
N LYS A 187 -38.05 18.45 2.32
CA LYS A 187 -38.73 19.32 3.30
C LYS A 187 -39.03 20.73 2.77
N GLY A 188 -38.62 21.07 1.54
CA GLY A 188 -38.79 22.40 0.96
C GLY A 188 -37.83 23.46 1.53
N ASN A 189 -36.79 23.07 2.28
CA ASN A 189 -35.81 24.00 2.84
C ASN A 189 -34.64 24.22 1.87
N GLN A 190 -34.89 24.99 0.80
CA GLN A 190 -33.95 25.15 -0.31
C GLN A 190 -32.60 25.73 0.13
N ALA A 191 -32.58 26.77 0.98
CA ALA A 191 -31.33 27.39 1.42
C ALA A 191 -30.40 26.41 2.16
N GLN A 192 -30.99 25.52 2.98
CA GLN A 192 -30.22 24.49 3.67
C GLN A 192 -29.80 23.36 2.73
N ALA A 193 -30.64 23.01 1.76
CA ALA A 193 -30.31 22.04 0.72
C ALA A 193 -29.08 22.52 -0.08
N ASP A 194 -29.11 23.76 -0.60
CA ASP A 194 -28.00 24.35 -1.37
C ASP A 194 -26.68 24.34 -0.58
N LYS A 195 -26.75 24.59 0.75
CA LYS A 195 -25.58 24.51 1.62
C LYS A 195 -25.01 23.09 1.69
N TYR A 196 -25.85 22.07 1.88
CA TYR A 196 -25.39 20.67 1.91
C TYR A 196 -24.92 20.18 0.54
N GLN A 197 -25.52 20.64 -0.55
CA GLN A 197 -25.08 20.33 -1.91
C GLN A 197 -23.65 20.84 -2.14
N LYS A 198 -23.39 22.12 -1.89
CA LYS A 198 -22.04 22.72 -2.02
C LYS A 198 -21.00 21.97 -1.18
N ALA A 199 -21.36 21.61 0.05
CA ALA A 199 -20.47 20.84 0.92
C ALA A 199 -20.21 19.42 0.39
N SER A 200 -21.23 18.72 -0.13
CA SER A 200 -21.07 17.40 -0.73
C SER A 200 -20.17 17.46 -1.97
N GLU A 201 -20.35 18.46 -2.83
CA GLU A 201 -19.53 18.68 -4.02
C GLU A 201 -18.07 19.00 -3.67
N ALA A 202 -17.84 19.87 -2.68
CA ALA A 202 -16.51 20.19 -2.16
C ALA A 202 -15.81 18.94 -1.58
N ALA A 203 -16.53 18.13 -0.79
CA ALA A 203 -16.03 16.86 -0.28
C ALA A 203 -15.67 15.89 -1.42
N LYS A 204 -16.54 15.75 -2.41
CA LYS A 204 -16.33 14.87 -3.56
C LYS A 204 -15.10 15.28 -4.37
N SER A 205 -14.89 16.58 -4.57
CA SER A 205 -13.70 17.12 -5.24
C SER A 205 -12.42 16.75 -4.50
N ILE A 206 -12.31 17.06 -3.21
CA ILE A 206 -11.13 16.73 -2.39
C ILE A 206 -10.87 15.21 -2.38
N TYR A 207 -11.91 14.40 -2.17
CA TYR A 207 -11.77 12.94 -2.18
C TYR A 207 -11.20 12.41 -3.49
N ASN A 208 -11.71 12.90 -4.63
CA ASN A 208 -11.27 12.45 -5.95
C ASN A 208 -9.82 12.84 -6.22
N GLU A 209 -9.42 14.07 -5.85
CA GLU A 209 -8.05 14.55 -6.07
C GLU A 209 -7.04 13.79 -5.21
N ILE A 210 -7.30 13.63 -3.91
CA ILE A 210 -6.40 12.86 -3.02
C ILE A 210 -6.36 11.38 -3.46
N SER A 211 -7.49 10.80 -3.87
CA SER A 211 -7.53 9.43 -4.39
C SER A 211 -6.72 9.28 -5.69
N ARG A 212 -6.76 10.29 -6.58
CA ARG A 212 -5.96 10.33 -7.80
C ARG A 212 -4.47 10.39 -7.47
N LEU A 213 -4.06 11.29 -6.57
CA LEU A 213 -2.68 11.42 -6.13
C LEU A 213 -2.16 10.14 -5.45
N ALA A 214 -2.98 9.48 -4.64
CA ALA A 214 -2.63 8.21 -4.02
C ALA A 214 -2.37 7.10 -5.05
N LYS A 215 -3.19 7.02 -6.12
CA LYS A 215 -2.96 6.09 -7.24
C LYS A 215 -1.69 6.44 -8.02
N GLN A 216 -1.46 7.73 -8.23
CA GLN A 216 -0.25 8.23 -8.89
C GLN A 216 1.00 7.81 -8.11
N TYR A 217 1.03 8.04 -6.80
CA TYR A 217 2.12 7.59 -5.92
C TYR A 217 2.39 6.08 -6.00
N ILE A 218 1.34 5.26 -6.03
CA ILE A 218 1.52 3.80 -6.18
C ILE A 218 2.29 3.49 -7.47
N ASN A 219 1.98 4.21 -8.55
CA ASN A 219 2.58 3.99 -9.87
C ASN A 219 4.00 4.57 -9.98
N ASP A 220 4.19 5.86 -9.69
CA ASP A 220 5.45 6.56 -9.91
C ASP A 220 6.42 6.49 -8.71
N GLY A 221 5.92 6.16 -7.51
CA GLY A 221 6.71 6.11 -6.29
C GLY A 221 7.11 7.48 -5.74
N ASN A 222 6.59 8.58 -6.29
CA ASN A 222 6.98 9.93 -5.91
C ASN A 222 6.20 10.38 -4.66
N LEU A 223 6.72 10.02 -3.49
CA LEU A 223 6.11 10.33 -2.20
C LEU A 223 6.06 11.84 -1.92
N ASP A 224 7.10 12.57 -2.33
CA ASP A 224 7.20 14.02 -2.10
C ASP A 224 6.16 14.78 -2.92
N ALA A 225 5.96 14.41 -4.19
CA ALA A 225 4.88 14.95 -5.00
C ALA A 225 3.52 14.65 -4.39
N PHE A 226 3.27 13.40 -3.96
CA PHE A 226 2.02 13.05 -3.27
C PHE A 226 1.75 13.93 -2.05
N LYS A 227 2.77 14.17 -1.20
CA LYS A 227 2.63 15.01 0.00
C LYS A 227 2.42 16.48 -0.35
N CYS A 228 3.22 17.04 -1.26
CA CYS A 228 3.14 18.46 -1.65
C CYS A 228 1.81 18.78 -2.33
N ASP A 229 1.35 17.93 -3.25
CA ASP A 229 0.10 18.12 -3.96
C ASP A 229 -1.10 17.89 -3.03
N SER A 230 -1.03 16.89 -2.14
CA SER A 230 -2.08 16.72 -1.13
C SER A 230 -2.14 17.89 -0.15
N GLN A 231 -1.00 18.52 0.15
CA GLN A 231 -0.95 19.73 0.96
C GLN A 231 -1.76 20.84 0.31
N SER A 232 -1.50 21.15 -0.95
CA SER A 232 -2.16 22.25 -1.66
C SER A 232 -3.69 22.07 -1.72
N ILE A 233 -4.16 20.83 -1.82
CA ILE A 233 -5.59 20.48 -1.79
C ILE A 233 -6.19 20.71 -0.39
N LEU A 234 -5.44 20.39 0.67
CA LEU A 234 -5.90 20.43 2.06
C LEU A 234 -5.56 21.73 2.81
N LYS A 235 -4.97 22.73 2.14
CA LYS A 235 -4.69 24.04 2.75
C LYS A 235 -5.98 24.77 3.11
N GLU A 236 -5.93 25.59 4.16
CA GLU A 236 -7.08 26.37 4.63
C GLU A 236 -7.56 27.43 3.63
N ASP A 237 -6.71 27.87 2.72
CA ASP A 237 -7.07 28.85 1.68
C ASP A 237 -7.78 28.22 0.47
N ASN A 238 -7.82 26.88 0.37
CA ASN A 238 -8.58 26.17 -0.66
C ASN A 238 -10.09 26.34 -0.43
N ASP A 239 -10.82 26.74 -1.48
CA ASP A 239 -12.25 27.04 -1.36
C ASP A 239 -13.10 25.83 -0.97
N ASN A 240 -12.75 24.62 -1.43
CA ASN A 240 -13.44 23.40 -1.01
C ASN A 240 -13.22 23.12 0.49
N VAL A 241 -12.01 23.39 1.00
CA VAL A 241 -11.70 23.26 2.43
C VAL A 241 -12.50 24.27 3.25
N LYS A 242 -12.57 25.53 2.82
CA LYS A 242 -13.38 26.57 3.49
C LYS A 242 -14.85 26.16 3.58
N ILE A 243 -15.44 25.71 2.47
CA ILE A 243 -16.83 25.24 2.42
C ILE A 243 -17.06 24.12 3.45
N LEU A 244 -16.17 23.12 3.50
CA LEU A 244 -16.31 22.01 4.45
C LEU A 244 -16.12 22.44 5.90
N GLN A 245 -15.21 23.37 6.19
CA GLN A 245 -14.96 23.84 7.55
C GLN A 245 -16.16 24.53 8.19
N GLU A 246 -17.11 25.04 7.40
CA GLU A 246 -18.39 25.55 7.91
C GLU A 246 -19.28 24.47 8.53
N HIS A 247 -19.02 23.19 8.22
CA HIS A 247 -19.78 22.06 8.74
C HIS A 247 -19.09 21.44 9.96
N ARG A 248 -19.87 21.23 11.04
CA ARG A 248 -19.36 20.71 12.31
C ARG A 248 -18.58 19.40 12.12
N GLY A 249 -17.36 19.35 12.67
CA GLY A 249 -16.52 18.16 12.69
C GLY A 249 -15.64 17.95 11.46
N TRP A 250 -15.80 18.74 10.39
CA TRP A 250 -14.95 18.64 9.20
C TRP A 250 -13.55 19.23 9.41
N LYS A 251 -13.42 20.33 10.15
CA LYS A 251 -12.09 20.92 10.46
C LYS A 251 -11.13 19.90 11.10
N ALA A 252 -11.58 19.23 12.16
CA ALA A 252 -10.77 18.21 12.84
C ALA A 252 -10.51 16.99 11.94
N PHE A 253 -11.48 16.62 11.11
CA PHE A 253 -11.35 15.49 10.19
C PHE A 253 -10.32 15.75 9.08
N LEU A 254 -10.36 16.94 8.46
CA LEU A 254 -9.39 17.36 7.44
C LEU A 254 -7.98 17.48 8.02
N ALA A 255 -7.86 18.03 9.23
CA ALA A 255 -6.58 18.08 9.96
C ALA A 255 -5.98 16.68 10.19
N ASN A 256 -6.80 15.71 10.62
CA ASN A 256 -6.36 14.33 10.81
C ASN A 256 -5.95 13.68 9.49
N LEU A 257 -6.69 13.91 8.41
CA LEU A 257 -6.32 13.40 7.08
C LEU A 257 -4.98 13.98 6.61
N ALA A 258 -4.79 15.30 6.75
CA ALA A 258 -3.55 15.97 6.42
C ALA A 258 -2.37 15.37 7.20
N ALA A 259 -2.50 15.27 8.53
CA ALA A 259 -1.48 14.68 9.39
C ALA A 259 -1.09 13.26 8.96
N LEU A 260 -2.07 12.43 8.60
CA LEU A 260 -1.81 11.08 8.09
C LEU A 260 -1.03 11.10 6.78
N ILE A 261 -1.43 11.94 5.82
CA ILE A 261 -0.75 12.05 4.52
C ILE A 261 0.72 12.45 4.68
N PHE A 262 1.02 13.44 5.52
CA PHE A 262 2.41 13.87 5.74
C PHE A 262 3.27 12.83 6.45
N THR A 263 2.62 11.92 7.18
CA THR A 263 3.30 10.88 7.96
C THR A 263 3.37 9.55 7.21
N VAL A 264 2.75 9.44 6.03
CA VAL A 264 2.96 8.33 5.08
C VAL A 264 4.45 8.17 4.78
N GLY A 265 4.90 6.92 4.76
CA GLY A 265 6.27 6.55 4.38
C GLY A 265 7.31 6.79 5.47
N PHE A 266 6.94 7.41 6.60
CA PHE A 266 7.75 7.28 7.79
C PHE A 266 7.52 5.88 8.36
N ALA A 267 8.59 5.08 8.42
CA ALA A 267 8.65 4.02 9.42
C ALA A 267 8.30 4.66 10.78
N GLN A 268 7.61 3.90 11.62
CA GLN A 268 6.91 4.30 12.84
C GLN A 268 7.73 5.06 13.92
N ALA A 269 8.90 5.61 13.58
CA ALA A 269 9.88 6.33 14.40
C ALA A 269 10.06 7.84 14.05
N GLY A 270 9.46 8.36 12.97
CA GLY A 270 9.86 9.66 12.38
C GLY A 270 9.00 10.91 12.65
N TYR A 271 8.07 10.91 13.62
CA TYR A 271 7.08 11.98 13.77
C TYR A 271 7.63 13.30 14.37
N SER A 272 8.83 13.30 14.96
CA SER A 272 9.33 14.43 15.76
C SER A 272 9.86 15.62 14.93
N LEU A 273 10.12 15.46 13.63
CA LEU A 273 10.81 16.47 12.82
C LEU A 273 9.90 17.57 12.22
N TYR A 274 8.57 17.39 12.19
CA TYR A 274 7.68 18.31 11.46
C TYR A 274 6.90 19.32 12.33
N LYS A 275 7.21 19.41 13.64
CA LYS A 275 6.54 20.35 14.58
C LYS A 275 6.63 21.84 14.17
N GLY A 276 7.60 22.23 13.33
CA GLY A 276 7.78 23.63 12.90
C GLY A 276 6.93 24.07 11.70
N GLN A 277 6.58 23.16 10.80
CA GLN A 277 5.90 23.49 9.52
C GLN A 277 4.37 23.41 9.59
N PHE A 278 3.82 22.82 10.65
CA PHE A 278 2.38 22.59 10.84
C PHE A 278 1.80 23.34 12.05
N SER A 279 2.26 24.56 12.30
CA SER A 279 1.80 25.42 13.39
C SER A 279 0.29 25.75 13.36
N TRP A 280 -0.40 25.47 12.25
CA TRP A 280 -1.87 25.55 12.12
C TRP A 280 -2.61 24.26 12.52
N LEU A 281 -1.94 23.09 12.53
CA LEU A 281 -2.48 21.81 13.02
C LEU A 281 -2.30 21.65 14.53
N LYS A 282 -2.64 22.68 15.32
CA LYS A 282 -2.77 22.46 16.76
C LYS A 282 -3.88 21.41 16.96
N PRO A 283 -3.65 20.32 17.70
CA PRO A 283 -4.69 19.34 17.96
C PRO A 283 -5.89 20.05 18.59
N ALA A 284 -6.98 20.17 17.84
CA ALA A 284 -8.17 20.88 18.32
C ALA A 284 -8.92 20.09 19.40
N THR A 285 -8.49 18.86 19.70
CA THR A 285 -9.12 17.95 20.65
C THR A 285 -8.08 17.31 21.56
N ASP A 286 -8.44 17.11 22.83
CA ASP A 286 -7.61 16.42 23.83
C ASP A 286 -7.20 15.01 23.37
N THR A 287 -8.08 14.33 22.62
CA THR A 287 -7.78 13.04 21.99
C THR A 287 -6.71 13.15 20.91
N GLY A 288 -6.75 14.19 20.07
CA GLY A 288 -5.70 14.46 19.08
C GLY A 288 -4.35 14.70 19.74
N LYS A 289 -4.35 15.45 20.85
CA LYS A 289 -3.15 15.69 21.64
C LYS A 289 -2.60 14.40 22.26
N LYS A 290 -3.47 13.54 22.80
CA LYS A 290 -3.08 12.23 23.36
C LYS A 290 -2.52 11.27 22.31
N VAL A 291 -3.07 11.26 21.10
CA VAL A 291 -2.53 10.45 19.99
C VAL A 291 -1.17 10.99 19.55
N GLU A 292 -1.00 12.31 19.48
CA GLU A 292 0.28 12.96 19.19
C GLU A 292 1.32 12.68 20.29
N ASP A 293 0.94 12.77 21.57
CA ASP A 293 1.80 12.47 22.72
C ASP A 293 2.19 10.99 22.75
N LEU A 294 1.27 10.09 22.40
CA LEU A 294 1.53 8.65 22.29
C LEU A 294 2.48 8.34 21.14
N CYS A 295 2.25 8.90 19.95
CA CYS A 295 3.17 8.77 18.82
C CYS A 295 4.56 9.34 19.15
N THR A 296 4.62 10.48 19.85
CA THR A 296 5.87 11.07 20.31
C THR A 296 6.60 10.15 21.30
N SER A 297 5.86 9.56 22.24
CA SER A 297 6.41 8.64 23.25
C SER A 297 6.93 7.34 22.64
N ILE A 298 6.20 6.77 21.67
CA ILE A 298 6.63 5.57 20.93
C ILE A 298 7.91 5.85 20.15
N ASN A 299 8.04 7.03 19.53
CA ASN A 299 9.25 7.41 18.80
C ASN A 299 10.44 7.65 19.72
N ALA A 300 10.24 8.25 20.89
CA ALA A 300 11.31 8.46 21.86
C ALA A 300 11.93 7.15 22.32
N ILE A 301 11.11 6.09 22.45
CA ILE A 301 11.56 4.74 22.79
C ILE A 301 12.26 4.07 21.59
N ALA A 302 11.78 4.28 20.37
CA ALA A 302 12.38 3.70 19.16
C ALA A 302 13.76 4.30 18.78
N VAL A 303 14.07 5.51 19.25
CA VAL A 303 15.36 6.19 19.01
C VAL A 303 16.40 5.89 20.10
N THR A 304 15.99 5.35 21.25
CA THR A 304 16.88 5.05 22.40
C THR A 304 17.32 3.59 22.50
N VAL A 305 16.96 2.75 21.54
CA VAL A 305 17.39 1.34 21.40
C VAL A 305 18.20 1.18 20.13
#